data_AF-A0A9N8HE25-F1
#
_entry.id   AF-A0A9N8HE25-F1
#
_cell.length_a   1.000
_cell.length_b   1.000
_cell.length_c   1.000
_cell.angle_alpha   90.00
_cell.angle_beta   90.00
_cell.angle_gamma   90.00
#
_symmetry.space_group_name_H-M   'P 1'
#
loop_
_entity.id
_entity.type
_entity.pdbx_description
1 polymer ?
#
loop_
_entity_poly.entity_id
_entity_poly.type
_entity_poly.pdbx_seq_one_letter_code
_entity_poly.pdbx_strand_id
1 'polypeptide(L)'
;MRLSAFSILLSLWLCGPVSAFVVRPVTVTPSTTLLAAEKGSEEVKQQHALSVGTLVEFQEKSRVHIGTIKSSEHKSSGGARYKIEDIDGKSYNVADKHVTFATPVAPSNANKVNALMTELEEVQHASEEALCKLLDVSPDLLEMAWEEAAAEEAATHELTAKSFVSLVHSHAASTIEEYTAWRLLKMDMAHVFFKDIKQNGRVASFKAKARKAVDNAKVAFCASHADDVEFCFV
;
A
#
# COMPACT_ATOMS: atom_id res chain seq x y z
N MET A 1 -25.68 58.56 26.15
CA MET A 1 -26.84 57.65 26.32
C MET A 1 -26.29 56.23 26.19
N ARG A 2 -26.02 55.50 27.29
CA ARG A 2 -26.94 54.58 28.00
C ARG A 2 -27.58 53.57 27.00
N LEU A 3 -27.47 52.24 27.11
CA LEU A 3 -27.39 51.34 28.27
C LEU A 3 -26.83 49.96 27.90
N SER A 4 -26.25 49.33 28.93
CA SER A 4 -25.89 47.91 29.10
C SER A 4 -27.11 46.98 29.14
N ALA A 5 -26.93 45.68 28.82
CA ALA A 5 -27.63 44.60 29.52
C ALA A 5 -26.98 43.22 29.28
N PHE A 6 -26.24 42.78 30.29
CA PHE A 6 -26.11 41.37 30.70
C PHE A 6 -27.49 40.81 31.07
N SER A 7 -27.76 39.53 30.77
CA SER A 7 -28.69 38.75 31.60
C SER A 7 -28.44 37.24 31.49
N ILE A 8 -28.06 36.70 32.65
CA ILE A 8 -28.03 35.28 33.04
C ILE A 8 -29.48 34.84 33.24
N LEU A 9 -29.85 33.60 32.88
CA LEU A 9 -30.92 32.89 33.58
C LEU A 9 -30.67 31.37 33.59
N LEU A 10 -30.45 30.93 34.83
CA LEU A 10 -30.42 29.57 35.35
C LEU A 10 -31.87 29.10 35.58
N SER A 11 -32.23 27.87 35.21
CA SER A 11 -33.38 27.19 35.81
C SER A 11 -33.17 25.68 35.89
N LEU A 12 -33.27 25.23 37.14
CA LEU A 12 -33.18 23.87 37.68
C LEU A 12 -34.61 23.31 37.85
N TRP A 13 -34.72 22.00 38.13
CA TRP A 13 -35.86 21.21 38.67
C TRP A 13 -36.80 20.55 37.63
N LEU A 14 -37.30 19.30 37.74
CA LEU A 14 -37.35 18.29 38.82
C LEU A 14 -37.86 16.91 38.28
N CYS A 15 -37.39 15.83 38.93
CA CYS A 15 -38.05 14.56 39.34
C CYS A 15 -39.00 13.71 38.45
N GLY A 16 -38.65 12.41 38.40
CA GLY A 16 -39.52 11.25 38.72
C GLY A 16 -39.36 10.03 37.78
N PRO A 17 -39.71 8.77 38.17
CA PRO A 17 -39.91 8.19 39.50
C PRO A 17 -39.07 6.91 39.77
N VAL A 18 -39.18 6.46 41.01
CA VAL A 18 -38.62 5.27 41.68
C VAL A 18 -39.12 3.96 41.06
N SER A 19 -38.23 2.95 40.94
CA SER A 19 -38.64 1.54 40.83
C SER A 19 -37.88 0.70 41.86
N ALA A 20 -38.63 0.08 42.76
CA ALA A 20 -38.14 -0.78 43.82
C ALA A 20 -38.13 -2.23 43.32
N PHE A 21 -36.95 -2.83 43.16
CA PHE A 21 -36.82 -4.28 43.04
C PHE A 21 -36.28 -4.87 44.34
N VAL A 22 -37.11 -5.74 44.92
CA VAL A 22 -36.83 -6.56 46.08
C VAL A 22 -35.78 -7.61 45.72
N VAL A 23 -34.63 -7.61 46.39
CA VAL A 23 -33.62 -8.67 46.30
C VAL A 23 -33.58 -9.42 47.64
N ARG A 24 -33.83 -10.73 47.56
CA ARG A 24 -33.72 -11.69 48.67
C ARG A 24 -32.24 -11.95 49.01
N PRO A 25 -31.91 -12.26 50.27
CA PRO A 25 -30.56 -12.65 50.65
C PRO A 25 -30.31 -14.13 50.26
N VAL A 26 -29.21 -14.40 49.58
CA VAL A 26 -28.64 -15.74 49.45
C VAL A 26 -27.29 -15.77 50.14
N THR A 27 -27.16 -16.76 51.01
CA THR A 27 -26.05 -17.02 51.91
C THR A 27 -24.78 -17.45 51.17
N VAL A 28 -23.66 -17.02 51.72
CA VAL A 28 -22.26 -17.16 51.29
C VAL A 28 -21.81 -18.61 51.08
N THR A 29 -20.98 -18.84 50.05
CA THR A 29 -19.94 -19.89 50.05
C THR A 29 -18.75 -19.42 49.20
N PRO A 30 -17.52 -19.31 49.73
CA PRO A 30 -16.35 -19.01 48.92
C PRO A 30 -15.75 -20.32 48.39
N SER A 31 -15.64 -20.44 47.07
CA SER A 31 -14.77 -21.45 46.46
C SER A 31 -13.96 -20.79 45.36
N THR A 32 -12.66 -20.76 45.63
CA THR A 32 -11.53 -20.45 44.75
C THR A 32 -11.77 -20.83 43.30
N THR A 33 -12.03 -19.83 42.46
CA THR A 33 -11.83 -19.95 41.01
C THR A 33 -10.33 -19.83 40.75
N LEU A 34 -9.73 -20.98 40.43
CA LEU A 34 -8.46 -21.08 39.71
C LEU A 34 -8.54 -20.21 38.45
N LEU A 35 -7.54 -19.37 38.25
CA LEU A 35 -7.27 -18.66 37.00
C LEU A 35 -7.10 -19.69 35.88
N ALA A 36 -8.19 -20.06 35.23
CA ALA A 36 -8.15 -20.60 33.89
C ALA A 36 -7.63 -19.48 33.00
N ALA A 37 -6.41 -19.64 32.50
CA ALA A 37 -5.91 -18.84 31.40
C ALA A 37 -6.86 -19.07 30.22
N GLU A 38 -7.82 -18.16 30.05
CA GLU A 38 -8.51 -17.97 28.78
C GLU A 38 -7.42 -17.65 27.77
N LYS A 39 -7.04 -18.68 27.03
CA LYS A 39 -6.17 -18.59 25.87
C LYS A 39 -6.94 -17.70 24.91
N GLY A 40 -6.61 -16.41 24.94
CA GLY A 40 -7.18 -15.41 24.07
C GLY A 40 -7.20 -15.97 22.66
N SER A 41 -8.41 -16.11 22.12
CA SER A 41 -8.61 -16.23 20.70
C SER A 41 -8.05 -14.95 20.10
N GLU A 42 -6.75 -14.95 19.79
CA GLU A 42 -6.19 -14.04 18.81
C GLU A 42 -7.02 -14.25 17.57
N GLU A 43 -7.91 -13.29 17.31
CA GLU A 43 -8.63 -13.14 16.07
C GLU A 43 -7.54 -13.01 14.99
N VAL A 44 -7.19 -14.14 14.39
CA VAL A 44 -6.24 -14.19 13.27
C VAL A 44 -6.86 -13.32 12.21
N LYS A 45 -6.36 -12.07 12.09
CA LYS A 45 -6.73 -11.16 11.02
C LYS A 45 -6.46 -11.90 9.72
N GLN A 46 -7.51 -12.47 9.14
CA GLN A 46 -7.43 -13.20 7.89
C GLN A 46 -6.90 -12.20 6.87
N GLN A 47 -5.65 -12.40 6.43
CA GLN A 47 -5.10 -11.59 5.36
C GLN A 47 -6.00 -11.75 4.16
N HIS A 48 -6.51 -10.63 3.63
CA HIS A 48 -7.37 -10.65 2.46
C HIS A 48 -6.56 -11.23 1.30
N ALA A 49 -6.85 -12.47 0.93
CA ALA A 49 -6.15 -13.12 -0.16
C ALA A 49 -6.47 -12.42 -1.49
N LEU A 50 -5.49 -12.43 -2.39
CA LEU A 50 -5.68 -11.99 -3.77
C LEU A 50 -6.72 -12.88 -4.46
N SER A 51 -7.56 -12.26 -5.28
CA SER A 51 -8.62 -12.94 -6.03
C SER A 51 -8.06 -13.66 -7.26
N VAL A 52 -8.78 -14.71 -7.68
CA VAL A 52 -8.53 -15.39 -8.96
C VAL A 52 -8.72 -14.40 -10.11
N GLY A 53 -7.84 -14.47 -11.11
CA GLY A 53 -7.80 -13.55 -12.24
C GLY A 53 -6.90 -12.32 -12.04
N THR A 54 -6.36 -12.12 -10.84
CA THR A 54 -5.39 -11.03 -10.57
C THR A 54 -4.07 -11.30 -11.29
N LEU A 55 -3.51 -10.28 -11.95
CA LEU A 55 -2.16 -10.32 -12.49
C LEU A 55 -1.16 -9.96 -11.39
N VAL A 56 -0.08 -10.72 -11.31
CA VAL A 56 0.91 -10.61 -10.25
C VAL A 56 2.33 -10.70 -10.78
N GLU A 57 3.21 -9.88 -10.22
CA GLU A 57 4.66 -10.09 -10.27
C GLU A 57 5.04 -10.92 -9.04
N PHE A 58 5.84 -11.96 -9.23
CA PHE A 58 6.31 -12.79 -8.13
C PHE A 58 7.76 -13.24 -8.32
N GLN A 59 8.42 -13.52 -7.20
CA GLN A 59 9.78 -14.01 -7.18
C GLN A 59 9.83 -15.52 -6.95
N GLU A 60 10.44 -16.25 -7.88
CA GLU A 60 10.80 -17.65 -7.73
C GLU A 60 12.32 -17.77 -7.70
N LYS A 61 12.88 -18.14 -6.54
CA LYS A 61 14.33 -18.18 -6.31
C LYS A 61 14.97 -16.83 -6.61
N SER A 62 15.76 -16.73 -7.68
CA SER A 62 16.42 -15.50 -8.13
C SER A 62 15.76 -14.87 -9.36
N ARG A 63 14.66 -15.45 -9.87
CA ARG A 63 13.96 -14.98 -11.06
C ARG A 63 12.66 -14.31 -10.67
N VAL A 64 12.28 -13.30 -11.44
CA VAL A 64 11.03 -12.58 -11.30
C VAL A 64 10.17 -12.94 -12.50
N HIS A 65 8.90 -13.23 -12.25
CA HIS A 65 7.95 -13.72 -13.23
C HIS A 65 6.65 -12.93 -13.13
N ILE A 66 5.91 -12.86 -14.23
CA ILE A 66 4.56 -12.32 -14.28
C ILE A 66 3.60 -13.46 -14.60
N GLY A 67 2.43 -13.45 -13.96
CA GLY A 67 1.42 -14.47 -14.20
C GLY A 67 0.05 -14.10 -13.67
N THR A 68 -0.93 -14.94 -14.01
CA THR A 68 -2.31 -14.81 -13.54
C THR A 68 -2.60 -15.81 -12.43
N ILE A 69 -3.23 -15.37 -11.33
CA ILE A 69 -3.71 -16.27 -10.28
C ILE A 69 -4.87 -17.11 -10.82
N LYS A 70 -4.70 -18.44 -10.87
CA LYS A 70 -5.75 -19.41 -11.25
C LYS A 70 -6.49 -19.97 -10.05
N SER A 71 -5.81 -20.15 -8.92
CA SER A 71 -6.44 -20.58 -7.67
C SER A 71 -5.72 -20.02 -6.45
N SER A 72 -6.45 -19.91 -5.34
CA SER A 72 -5.97 -19.43 -4.05
C SER A 72 -6.31 -20.44 -2.97
N GLU A 73 -5.30 -20.85 -2.20
CA GLU A 73 -5.42 -21.79 -1.09
C GLU A 73 -5.05 -21.08 0.22
N HIS A 74 -5.97 -21.11 1.19
CA HIS A 74 -5.72 -20.55 2.52
C HIS A 74 -5.16 -21.63 3.44
N LYS A 75 -4.06 -21.32 4.11
CA LYS A 75 -3.51 -22.18 5.16
C LYS A 75 -4.22 -21.92 6.47
N SER A 76 -4.32 -22.95 7.30
CA SER A 76 -4.75 -22.84 8.70
C SER A 76 -3.90 -21.88 9.53
N SER A 77 -2.66 -21.61 9.10
CA SER A 77 -1.75 -20.64 9.71
C SER A 77 -2.02 -19.18 9.30
N GLY A 78 -3.11 -18.88 8.60
CA GLY A 78 -3.49 -17.52 8.19
C GLY A 78 -2.81 -16.98 6.92
N GLY A 79 -1.87 -17.71 6.32
CA GLY A 79 -1.20 -17.33 5.07
C GLY A 79 -1.87 -17.91 3.82
N ALA A 80 -1.69 -17.27 2.66
CA ALA A 80 -2.20 -17.75 1.37
C ALA A 80 -1.10 -18.35 0.47
N ARG A 81 -1.48 -19.30 -0.38
CA ARG A 81 -0.70 -19.76 -1.53
C ARG A 81 -1.51 -19.61 -2.80
N TYR A 82 -0.84 -19.25 -3.88
CA TYR A 82 -1.45 -19.03 -5.17
C TYR A 82 -0.90 -20.02 -6.18
N LYS A 83 -1.80 -20.60 -6.98
CA LYS A 83 -1.43 -21.25 -8.23
C LYS A 83 -1.45 -20.18 -9.32
N ILE A 84 -0.27 -19.84 -9.82
CA ILE A 84 -0.08 -18.79 -10.82
C ILE A 84 0.32 -19.45 -12.14
N GLU A 85 -0.23 -19.00 -13.26
CA GLU A 85 0.14 -19.44 -14.61
C GLU A 85 0.78 -18.27 -15.36
N ASP A 86 1.96 -18.49 -15.95
CA ASP A 86 2.62 -17.51 -16.81
C ASP A 86 2.09 -17.56 -18.26
N ILE A 87 2.65 -16.72 -19.14
CA ILE A 87 2.24 -16.64 -20.54
C ILE A 87 2.54 -17.94 -21.32
N ASP A 88 3.58 -18.68 -20.90
CA ASP A 88 3.98 -19.96 -21.49
C ASP A 88 3.11 -21.13 -21.01
N GLY A 89 2.14 -20.87 -20.13
CA GLY A 89 1.26 -21.89 -19.55
C GLY A 89 1.92 -22.70 -18.43
N LYS A 90 3.09 -22.29 -17.95
CA LYS A 90 3.76 -22.93 -16.82
C LYS A 90 3.10 -22.50 -15.52
N SER A 91 2.78 -23.50 -14.69
CA SER A 91 2.14 -23.30 -13.40
C SER A 91 3.17 -23.25 -12.26
N TYR A 92 3.00 -22.28 -11.37
CA TYR A 92 3.81 -22.07 -10.18
C TYR A 92 2.94 -22.11 -8.94
N ASN A 93 3.50 -22.60 -7.82
CA ASN A 93 2.83 -22.57 -6.53
C ASN A 93 3.58 -21.66 -5.56
N VAL A 94 3.08 -20.43 -5.42
CA VAL A 94 3.79 -19.30 -4.83
C VAL A 94 3.13 -18.91 -3.51
N ALA A 95 3.91 -18.67 -2.47
CA ALA A 95 3.38 -18.15 -1.20
C ALA A 95 3.16 -16.62 -1.31
N ASP A 96 2.16 -16.08 -0.61
CA ASP A 96 1.81 -14.64 -0.68
C ASP A 96 3.02 -13.70 -0.48
N LYS A 97 3.93 -14.05 0.44
CA LYS A 97 5.17 -13.29 0.71
C LYS A 97 6.13 -13.13 -0.48
N HIS A 98 5.96 -13.94 -1.53
CA HIS A 98 6.80 -13.91 -2.73
C HIS A 98 6.14 -13.13 -3.87
N VAL A 99 4.87 -12.74 -3.72
CA VAL A 99 4.21 -11.81 -4.63
C VAL A 99 4.73 -10.41 -4.30
N THR A 100 5.22 -9.68 -5.29
CA THR A 100 5.83 -8.35 -5.13
C THR A 100 4.90 -7.24 -5.60
N PHE A 101 4.11 -7.50 -6.65
CA PHE A 101 3.10 -6.61 -7.20
C PHE A 101 1.82 -7.40 -7.52
N ALA A 102 0.67 -6.76 -7.40
CA ALA A 102 -0.61 -7.35 -7.75
C ALA A 102 -1.55 -6.27 -8.27
N THR A 103 -2.17 -6.52 -9.43
CA THR A 103 -3.19 -5.64 -9.99
C THR A 103 -4.42 -6.46 -10.41
N PRO A 104 -5.62 -6.10 -9.91
CA PRO A 104 -6.83 -6.80 -10.29
C PRO A 104 -7.14 -6.48 -11.75
N VAL A 105 -7.22 -7.51 -12.58
CA VAL A 105 -7.67 -7.38 -13.96
C VAL A 105 -9.08 -7.93 -14.03
N ALA A 106 -10.01 -7.12 -14.51
CA ALA A 106 -11.36 -7.61 -14.79
C ALA A 106 -11.25 -8.75 -15.82
N PRO A 107 -11.98 -9.87 -15.64
CA PRO A 107 -11.90 -11.01 -16.54
C PRO A 107 -12.39 -10.59 -17.94
N SER A 108 -11.45 -10.11 -18.75
CA SER A 108 -11.62 -9.82 -20.16
C SER A 108 -11.20 -11.04 -20.96
N ASN A 109 -11.44 -10.99 -22.27
CA ASN A 109 -11.00 -12.00 -23.23
C ASN A 109 -9.54 -12.42 -22.95
N ALA A 110 -9.26 -13.72 -22.93
CA ALA A 110 -7.93 -14.28 -22.64
C ALA A 110 -6.82 -13.62 -23.46
N ASN A 111 -7.11 -13.25 -24.71
CA ASN A 111 -6.16 -12.55 -25.57
C ASN A 111 -5.71 -11.20 -25.01
N LYS A 112 -6.61 -10.44 -24.35
CA LYS A 112 -6.27 -9.15 -23.74
C LYS A 112 -5.44 -9.32 -22.48
N VAL A 113 -5.71 -10.36 -21.69
CA VAL A 113 -4.89 -10.68 -20.50
C VAL A 113 -3.49 -11.09 -20.93
N ASN A 114 -3.36 -11.91 -21.97
CA ASN A 114 -2.06 -12.30 -22.51
C ASN A 114 -1.28 -11.10 -23.07
N ALA A 115 -1.93 -10.21 -23.83
CA ALA A 115 -1.29 -8.99 -24.32
C ALA A 115 -0.79 -8.11 -23.17
N LEU A 116 -1.63 -7.92 -22.14
CA LEU A 116 -1.25 -7.17 -20.94
C LEU A 116 -0.08 -7.84 -20.19
N MET A 117 -0.07 -9.17 -20.10
CA MET A 117 1.05 -9.91 -19.50
C MET A 117 2.35 -9.70 -20.28
N THR A 118 2.31 -9.74 -21.62
CA THR A 118 3.48 -9.44 -22.47
C THR A 118 3.98 -8.02 -22.24
N GLU A 119 3.09 -7.03 -22.24
CA GLU A 119 3.45 -5.63 -21.97
C GLU A 119 4.08 -5.45 -20.58
N LEU A 120 3.57 -6.14 -19.56
CA LEU A 120 4.16 -6.14 -18.23
C LEU A 120 5.57 -6.79 -18.22
N GLU A 121 5.79 -7.88 -18.96
CA GLU A 121 7.11 -8.52 -19.08
C GLU A 121 8.13 -7.60 -19.77
N GLU A 122 7.70 -6.85 -20.79
CA GLU A 122 8.54 -5.83 -21.43
C GLU A 122 8.94 -4.73 -20.43
N VAL A 123 7.98 -4.20 -19.67
CA VAL A 123 8.23 -3.20 -18.61
C VAL A 123 9.10 -3.76 -17.49
N GLN A 124 8.95 -5.04 -17.14
CA GLN A 124 9.75 -5.71 -16.11
C GLN A 124 11.26 -5.66 -16.46
N HIS A 125 11.58 -5.84 -17.74
CA HIS A 125 12.95 -5.88 -18.26
C HIS A 125 13.49 -4.52 -18.72
N ALA A 126 12.67 -3.46 -18.73
CA ALA A 126 13.08 -2.13 -19.11
C ALA A 126 14.11 -1.51 -18.15
N SER A 127 15.04 -0.72 -18.68
CA SER A 127 15.96 0.11 -17.89
C SER A 127 15.23 1.30 -17.26
N GLU A 128 15.84 1.92 -16.25
CA GLU A 128 15.28 3.12 -15.60
C GLU A 128 15.01 4.25 -16.61
N GLU A 129 15.94 4.52 -17.54
CA GLU A 129 15.75 5.50 -18.63
C GLU A 129 14.55 5.17 -19.53
N ALA A 130 14.36 3.89 -19.86
CA ALA A 130 13.25 3.45 -20.68
C ALA A 130 11.92 3.62 -19.94
N LEU A 131 11.87 3.35 -18.64
CA LEU A 131 10.69 3.58 -17.79
C LEU A 131 10.35 5.07 -17.69
N CYS A 132 11.35 5.92 -17.47
CA CYS A 132 11.19 7.38 -17.51
C CYS A 132 10.61 7.85 -18.84
N LYS A 133 11.11 7.32 -19.96
CA LYS A 133 10.59 7.67 -21.29
C LYS A 133 9.18 7.14 -21.55
N LEU A 134 8.86 5.93 -21.11
CA LEU A 134 7.52 5.33 -21.26
C LEU A 134 6.46 6.13 -20.49
N LEU A 135 6.82 6.62 -19.30
CA LEU A 135 5.95 7.45 -18.48
C LEU A 135 6.05 8.93 -18.79
N ASP A 136 6.95 9.39 -19.67
CA ASP A 136 7.23 10.81 -19.86
C ASP A 136 7.56 11.54 -18.53
N VAL A 137 8.38 10.91 -17.70
CA VAL A 137 8.81 11.40 -16.38
C VAL A 137 10.31 11.72 -16.41
N SER A 138 10.64 12.99 -16.15
CA SER A 138 12.02 13.45 -15.95
C SER A 138 12.40 13.45 -14.45
N PRO A 139 13.71 13.53 -14.11
CA PRO A 139 14.15 13.72 -12.73
C PRO A 139 13.53 14.96 -12.07
N ASP A 140 13.35 16.04 -12.82
CA ASP A 140 12.70 17.27 -12.32
C ASP A 140 11.22 17.04 -11.98
N LEU A 141 10.52 16.23 -12.78
CA LEU A 141 9.14 15.82 -12.47
C LEU A 141 9.06 14.93 -11.24
N LEU A 142 10.05 14.06 -11.01
CA LEU A 142 10.16 13.29 -9.77
C LEU A 142 10.39 14.21 -8.55
N GLU A 143 11.23 15.24 -8.70
CA GLU A 143 11.44 16.22 -7.65
C GLU A 143 10.18 17.04 -7.35
N MET A 144 9.48 17.54 -8.37
CA MET A 144 8.22 18.26 -8.18
C MET A 144 7.14 17.39 -7.53
N ALA A 145 7.01 16.12 -7.97
CA ALA A 145 6.09 15.17 -7.36
C ALA A 145 6.45 14.90 -5.88
N TRP A 146 7.74 14.88 -5.56
CA TRP A 146 8.22 14.77 -4.19
C TRP A 146 7.93 16.02 -3.37
N GLU A 147 8.11 17.22 -3.91
CA GLU A 147 7.81 18.48 -3.23
C GLU A 147 6.33 18.59 -2.89
N GLU A 148 5.44 18.24 -3.82
CA GLU A 148 3.99 18.19 -3.56
C GLU A 148 3.66 17.17 -2.46
N ALA A 149 4.16 15.93 -2.60
CA ALA A 149 3.92 14.88 -1.61
C ALA A 149 4.54 15.18 -0.23
N ALA A 150 5.57 16.03 -0.16
CA ALA A 150 6.20 16.46 1.07
C ALA A 150 5.52 17.70 1.70
N ALA A 151 4.87 18.54 0.89
CA ALA A 151 4.19 19.76 1.31
C ALA A 151 2.84 19.50 1.98
N GLU A 152 2.17 18.40 1.62
CA GLU A 152 0.93 17.99 2.28
C GLU A 152 1.21 17.60 3.75
N GLU A 153 0.90 18.51 4.69
CA GLU A 153 1.13 18.36 6.15
C GLU A 153 0.36 17.17 6.80
N ALA A 154 -0.36 16.36 6.02
CA ALA A 154 -1.06 15.19 6.51
C ALA A 154 -0.08 14.01 6.72
N ALA A 155 0.04 13.58 7.98
CA ALA A 155 0.92 12.50 8.45
C ALA A 155 0.73 11.11 7.79
N THR A 156 -0.15 10.97 6.79
CA THR A 156 -0.56 9.72 6.15
C THR A 156 -0.42 9.70 4.63
N HIS A 157 0.21 10.68 3.99
CA HIS A 157 0.25 10.72 2.52
C HIS A 157 1.21 9.66 1.93
N GLU A 158 0.69 8.45 1.87
CA GLU A 158 1.23 7.31 1.15
C GLU A 158 0.96 7.51 -0.34
N LEU A 159 1.99 7.86 -1.10
CA LEU A 159 1.94 7.96 -2.55
C LEU A 159 1.86 6.54 -3.14
N THR A 160 0.77 6.19 -3.78
CA THR A 160 0.66 4.96 -4.58
C THR A 160 1.13 5.20 -6.00
N ALA A 161 1.47 4.12 -6.73
CA ALA A 161 1.83 4.25 -8.16
C ALA A 161 0.68 4.86 -8.99
N LYS A 162 -0.57 4.52 -8.67
CA LYS A 162 -1.76 5.13 -9.30
C LYS A 162 -1.86 6.63 -9.05
N SER A 163 -1.68 7.05 -7.79
CA SER A 163 -1.74 8.47 -7.44
C SER A 163 -0.55 9.24 -8.02
N PHE A 164 0.62 8.61 -8.17
CA PHE A 164 1.77 9.23 -8.85
C PHE A 164 1.45 9.55 -10.32
N VAL A 165 0.93 8.59 -11.08
CA VAL A 165 0.52 8.82 -12.48
C VAL A 165 -0.54 9.91 -12.56
N SER A 166 -1.52 9.89 -11.65
CA SER A 166 -2.55 10.94 -11.57
C SER A 166 -1.97 12.31 -11.25
N LEU A 167 -0.93 12.39 -10.42
CA LEU A 167 -0.26 13.62 -10.05
C LEU A 167 0.52 14.21 -11.24
N VAL A 168 1.28 13.37 -11.95
CA VAL A 168 2.13 13.82 -13.06
C VAL A 168 1.30 14.13 -14.32
N HIS A 169 0.32 13.30 -14.66
CA HIS A 169 -0.37 13.37 -15.95
C HIS A 169 -1.85 13.77 -15.86
N SER A 170 -2.37 14.06 -14.66
CA SER A 170 -3.75 14.52 -14.45
C SER A 170 -4.84 13.59 -15.03
N HIS A 171 -4.57 12.29 -15.15
CA HIS A 171 -5.54 11.29 -15.59
C HIS A 171 -5.44 10.01 -14.75
N ALA A 172 -6.47 9.16 -14.85
CA ALA A 172 -6.49 7.89 -14.12
C ALA A 172 -5.52 6.89 -14.76
N ALA A 173 -4.60 6.35 -13.95
CA ALA A 173 -3.60 5.39 -14.40
C ALA A 173 -4.23 4.14 -15.05
N SER A 174 -3.76 3.80 -16.25
CA SER A 174 -3.94 2.46 -16.81
C SER A 174 -3.16 1.42 -16.01
N THR A 175 -3.46 0.13 -16.23
CA THR A 175 -2.79 -0.97 -15.53
C THR A 175 -1.30 -1.04 -15.86
N ILE A 176 -0.92 -0.73 -17.11
CA ILE A 176 0.49 -0.64 -17.51
C ILE A 176 1.16 0.58 -16.87
N GLU A 177 0.55 1.77 -16.93
CA GLU A 177 1.13 2.96 -16.30
C GLU A 177 1.31 2.78 -14.79
N GLU A 178 0.35 2.15 -14.11
CA GLU A 178 0.46 1.80 -12.70
C GLU A 178 1.68 0.91 -12.45
N TYR A 179 1.87 -0.15 -13.24
CA TYR A 179 3.00 -1.06 -13.07
C TYR A 179 4.34 -0.39 -13.43
N THR A 180 4.40 0.35 -14.53
CA THR A 180 5.57 1.11 -14.94
C THR A 180 5.96 2.13 -13.87
N ALA A 181 4.98 2.85 -13.30
CA ALA A 181 5.22 3.80 -12.21
C ALA A 181 5.69 3.10 -10.95
N TRP A 182 5.08 1.96 -10.58
CA TRP A 182 5.52 1.16 -9.45
C TRP A 182 6.95 0.65 -9.62
N ARG A 183 7.32 0.24 -10.84
CA ARG A 183 8.70 -0.17 -11.18
C ARG A 183 9.65 1.01 -11.06
N LEU A 184 9.34 2.14 -11.70
CA LEU A 184 10.14 3.37 -11.64
C LEU A 184 10.38 3.83 -10.20
N LEU A 185 9.33 3.87 -9.38
CA LEU A 185 9.40 4.32 -7.98
C LEU A 185 10.26 3.41 -7.08
N LYS A 186 10.62 2.22 -7.56
CA LYS A 186 11.49 1.26 -6.87
C LYS A 186 12.93 1.25 -7.37
N MET A 187 13.24 2.04 -8.40
CA MET A 187 14.58 2.18 -8.93
C MET A 187 15.36 3.27 -8.16
N ASP A 188 16.67 3.32 -8.40
CA ASP A 188 17.61 4.10 -7.60
C ASP A 188 17.32 5.60 -7.67
N MET A 189 16.90 6.14 -8.83
CA MET A 189 16.56 7.56 -9.00
C MET A 189 15.38 7.96 -8.13
N ALA A 190 14.27 7.21 -8.21
CA ALA A 190 13.09 7.53 -7.42
C ALA A 190 13.34 7.29 -5.91
N HIS A 191 14.21 6.33 -5.57
CA HIS A 191 14.67 6.11 -4.20
C HIS A 191 15.50 7.27 -3.64
N VAL A 192 15.94 8.25 -4.44
CA VAL A 192 16.46 9.51 -3.89
C VAL A 192 15.37 10.27 -3.11
N PHE A 193 14.15 10.27 -3.64
CA PHE A 193 13.03 11.07 -3.15
C PHE A 193 12.05 10.29 -2.27
N PHE A 194 11.83 9.02 -2.58
CA PHE A 194 10.79 8.21 -1.98
C PHE A 194 11.35 7.02 -1.21
N LYS A 195 10.57 6.52 -0.25
CA LYS A 195 10.86 5.31 0.53
C LYS A 195 9.70 4.33 0.40
N ASP A 196 10.01 3.07 0.09
CA ASP A 196 9.03 1.98 0.06
C ASP A 196 8.31 1.81 1.41
N ILE A 197 6.98 1.77 1.35
CA ILE A 197 6.11 1.33 2.44
C ILE A 197 5.58 -0.05 2.10
N LYS A 198 5.97 -1.02 2.91
CA LYS A 198 5.60 -2.42 2.71
C LYS A 198 4.36 -2.77 3.52
N GLN A 199 3.35 -3.30 2.85
CA GLN A 199 2.19 -3.92 3.49
C GLN A 199 2.19 -5.41 3.12
N ASN A 200 2.20 -6.28 4.15
CA ASN A 200 2.24 -7.74 3.96
C ASN A 200 3.42 -8.23 3.08
N GLY A 201 4.58 -7.57 3.16
CA GLY A 201 5.77 -7.92 2.37
C GLY A 201 5.81 -7.36 0.95
N ARG A 202 4.71 -6.75 0.47
CA ARG A 202 4.61 -6.06 -0.83
C ARG A 202 4.81 -4.57 -0.68
N VAL A 203 5.43 -3.93 -1.67
CA VAL A 203 5.48 -2.45 -1.73
C VAL A 203 4.10 -1.97 -2.18
N ALA A 204 3.32 -1.44 -1.23
CA ALA A 204 1.95 -0.99 -1.48
C ALA A 204 1.89 0.51 -1.80
N SER A 205 2.80 1.27 -1.20
CA SER A 205 2.88 2.72 -1.33
C SER A 205 4.29 3.21 -1.07
N PHE A 206 4.50 4.50 -1.28
CA PHE A 206 5.77 5.19 -1.19
C PHE A 206 5.58 6.42 -0.31
N LYS A 207 6.57 6.69 0.54
CA LYS A 207 6.57 7.87 1.41
C LYS A 207 7.63 8.86 0.94
N ALA A 208 7.25 10.11 0.78
CA ALA A 208 8.18 11.20 0.51
C ALA A 208 9.21 11.32 1.66
N LYS A 209 10.50 11.41 1.31
CA LYS A 209 11.58 11.62 2.28
C LYS A 209 11.59 13.08 2.74
N ALA A 210 12.12 13.33 3.93
CA ALA A 210 12.35 14.71 4.39
C ALA A 210 13.44 15.39 3.54
N ARG A 211 13.36 16.72 3.33
CA ARG A 211 14.31 17.50 2.51
C ARG A 211 15.77 17.13 2.78
N LYS A 212 16.19 17.16 4.05
CA LYS A 212 17.56 16.79 4.46
C LYS A 212 17.98 15.37 4.02
N ALA A 213 17.05 14.42 4.02
CA ALA A 213 17.32 13.05 3.59
C ALA A 213 17.41 12.95 2.05
N VAL A 214 16.62 13.76 1.32
CA VAL A 214 16.75 13.89 -0.13
C VAL A 214 18.07 14.52 -0.50
N ASP A 215 18.46 15.64 0.12
CA ASP A 215 19.74 16.31 -0.18
C ASP A 215 20.93 15.35 0.01
N ASN A 216 20.94 14.58 1.10
CA ASN A 216 21.96 13.55 1.34
C ASN A 216 21.92 12.42 0.29
N ALA A 217 20.73 11.99 -0.11
CA ALA A 217 20.57 10.93 -1.10
C ALA A 217 20.98 11.41 -2.50
N LYS A 218 20.70 12.66 -2.87
CA LYS A 218 21.17 13.28 -4.12
C LYS A 218 22.69 13.27 -4.20
N VAL A 219 23.37 13.73 -3.15
CA VAL A 219 24.84 13.72 -3.09
C VAL A 219 25.40 12.31 -3.29
N ALA A 220 24.82 11.30 -2.61
CA ALA A 220 25.26 9.92 -2.75
C ALA A 220 24.99 9.36 -4.15
N PHE A 221 23.80 9.61 -4.69
CA PHE A 221 23.39 9.16 -6.02
C PHE A 221 24.27 9.75 -7.12
N CYS A 222 24.54 11.05 -7.04
CA CYS A 222 25.37 11.76 -8.01
C CYS A 222 26.84 11.39 -7.92
N ALA A 223 27.34 10.98 -6.76
CA ALA A 223 28.69 10.43 -6.65
C ALA A 223 28.86 9.11 -7.42
N SER A 224 27.78 8.32 -7.59
CA SER A 224 27.80 7.05 -8.32
C SER A 224 27.34 7.14 -9.78
N HIS A 225 26.62 8.19 -10.17
CA HIS A 225 26.01 8.37 -11.51
C HIS A 225 26.41 9.68 -12.18
N ALA A 226 27.59 10.20 -11.84
CA ALA A 226 28.01 11.56 -12.17
C ALA A 226 27.91 11.89 -13.66
N ASP A 227 28.19 10.96 -14.57
CA ASP A 227 28.25 11.23 -16.01
C ASP A 227 26.93 10.97 -16.76
N ASP A 228 25.94 10.32 -16.12
CA ASP A 228 24.76 9.78 -16.80
C ASP A 228 23.48 10.61 -16.57
N VAL A 229 23.48 11.50 -15.58
CA VAL A 229 22.26 12.17 -15.13
C VAL A 229 22.44 13.69 -15.03
N GLU A 230 21.73 14.44 -15.88
CA GLU A 230 21.77 15.92 -15.91
C GLU A 230 21.43 16.56 -14.55
N PHE A 231 20.51 15.95 -13.81
CA PHE A 231 20.12 16.33 -12.45
C PHE A 231 21.27 16.38 -11.43
N CYS A 232 22.41 15.76 -11.74
CA CYS A 232 23.60 15.76 -10.87
C CYS A 232 24.55 16.93 -11.09
N PHE A 233 24.30 17.78 -12.09
CA PHE A 233 25.15 18.92 -12.45
C PHE A 233 24.57 20.28 -12.04
N VAL A 234 23.43 20.30 -11.33
CA VAL A 234 22.74 21.50 -10.84
C VAL A 234 23.15 21.85 -9.42
#